data_AF-D3EN90-F1
#
_entry.id   AF-D3EN90-F1
#
_cell.length_a   1.000
_cell.length_b   1.000
_cell.length_c   1.000
_cell.angle_alpha   90.00
_cell.angle_beta   90.00
_cell.angle_gamma   90.00
#
_symmetry.space_group_name_H-M   'P 1'
#
loop_
_entity.id
_entity.type
_entity.pdbx_description
1 polymer ?
#
loop_
_entity_poly.entity_id
_entity_poly.type
_entity_poly.pdbx_seq_one_letter_code
_entity_poly.pdbx_strand_id
1 'polypeptide(L)'
;MPWTRTITAIIGIFFALGILIIGKWLFTIGLCLIVFLGQLEYFQLVRAKGIIPATKTTLIVSQILLITAAIAPHFTDALFALAGTLICFYLLFQPKLASIADISTSILGLFYGGYLPSYWLRLRVGFDSTITNINVENNDLFLQKYLPNLWTKSQFLSPALTVTCLAFSCIWAADIGAYVMGKSFGKTRLSNISPKKTVEGAIAGLIGSIIVAEIGAWYLKWPYCYLTGMILGILIGIVSLLGDLTESMMKRDAGVKDSGKLIPGHGGILDRTDSYVFTAPLVYYFVTLFLPLLR
;
A
#
# COMPACT_ATOMS: atom_id res chain seq x y z
N MET A 1 -1.66 17.70 26.27
CA MET A 1 -2.07 16.57 25.40
C MET A 1 -1.72 16.69 23.89
N PRO A 2 -1.01 17.71 23.35
CA PRO A 2 -0.49 17.62 21.97
C PRO A 2 0.84 16.84 21.87
N TRP A 3 1.70 16.95 22.89
CA TRP A 3 3.03 16.33 22.90
C TRP A 3 3.03 14.81 22.79
N THR A 4 2.10 14.11 23.46
CA THR A 4 1.98 12.65 23.37
C THR A 4 1.61 12.18 21.96
N ARG A 5 0.79 12.95 21.23
CA ARG A 5 0.46 12.65 19.83
C ARG A 5 1.65 12.92 18.91
N THR A 6 2.34 14.05 19.07
CA THR A 6 3.50 14.35 18.24
C THR A 6 4.65 13.35 18.44
N ILE A 7 4.93 12.96 19.69
CA ILE A 7 5.98 11.98 20.02
C ILE A 7 5.65 10.60 19.44
N THR A 8 4.41 10.13 19.60
CA THR A 8 3.99 8.84 19.03
C THR A 8 4.05 8.83 17.50
N ALA A 9 3.70 9.95 16.85
CA ALA A 9 3.84 10.09 15.40
C ALA A 9 5.30 10.03 14.94
N ILE A 10 6.19 10.77 15.62
CA ILE A 10 7.63 10.78 15.29
C ILE A 10 8.23 9.38 15.45
N ILE A 11 7.96 8.71 16.57
CA ILE A 11 8.42 7.34 16.82
C ILE A 11 7.88 6.38 15.74
N GLY A 12 6.60 6.50 15.39
CA GLY A 12 5.98 5.70 14.34
C GLY A 12 6.64 5.89 12.96
N ILE A 13 6.99 7.14 12.60
CA ILE A 13 7.70 7.45 11.35
C ILE A 13 9.09 6.83 11.34
N PHE A 14 9.87 7.00 12.41
CA PHE A 14 11.20 6.40 12.51
C PHE A 14 11.15 4.87 12.49
N PHE A 15 10.16 4.28 13.14
CA PHE A 15 9.93 2.83 13.12
C PHE A 15 9.56 2.35 11.71
N ALA A 16 8.64 3.03 11.03
CA ALA A 16 8.24 2.69 9.66
C ALA A 16 9.40 2.84 8.66
N LEU A 17 10.16 3.93 8.73
CA LEU A 17 11.38 4.14 7.93
C LEU A 17 12.44 3.09 8.26
N GLY A 18 12.61 2.74 9.54
CA GLY A 18 13.51 1.68 9.98
C GLY A 18 13.15 0.33 9.38
N ILE A 19 11.90 -0.10 9.47
CA ILE A 19 11.41 -1.34 8.84
C ILE A 19 11.61 -1.30 7.32
N LEU A 20 11.39 -0.14 6.69
CA LEU A 20 11.52 0.02 5.26
C LEU A 20 12.97 -0.14 4.79
N ILE A 21 13.91 0.48 5.51
CA ILE A 21 15.34 0.45 5.16
C ILE A 21 15.98 -0.90 5.54
N ILE A 22 15.57 -1.50 6.66
CA ILE A 22 16.20 -2.70 7.21
C ILE A 22 15.65 -3.97 6.55
N GLY A 23 16.45 -4.52 5.62
CA GLY A 23 16.50 -5.95 5.27
C GLY A 23 15.22 -6.59 4.71
N LYS A 24 15.35 -7.82 4.18
CA LYS A 24 14.21 -8.56 3.61
C LYS A 24 13.30 -9.12 4.70
N TRP A 25 13.84 -9.85 5.68
CA TRP A 25 13.05 -10.53 6.72
C TRP A 25 12.43 -9.60 7.76
N LEU A 26 13.13 -8.53 8.16
CA LEU A 26 12.59 -7.56 9.11
C LEU A 26 11.45 -6.75 8.50
N PHE A 27 11.55 -6.38 7.23
CA PHE A 27 10.42 -5.85 6.46
C PHE A 27 9.24 -6.82 6.44
N THR A 28 9.47 -8.10 6.19
CA THR A 28 8.42 -9.14 6.23
C THR A 28 7.74 -9.22 7.58
N ILE A 29 8.50 -9.31 8.67
CA ILE A 29 7.94 -9.38 10.03
C ILE A 29 7.11 -8.11 10.34
N GLY A 30 7.63 -6.94 9.98
CA GLY A 30 6.94 -5.67 10.16
C GLY A 30 5.61 -5.62 9.39
N LEU A 31 5.61 -6.02 8.12
CA LEU A 31 4.40 -6.05 7.31
C LEU A 31 3.40 -7.10 7.82
N CYS A 32 3.87 -8.29 8.23
CA CYS A 32 3.03 -9.32 8.85
C CYS A 32 2.32 -8.79 10.09
N LEU A 33 3.03 -8.08 10.96
CA LEU A 33 2.46 -7.46 12.17
C LEU A 33 1.42 -6.39 11.81
N ILE A 34 1.74 -5.49 10.88
CA ILE A 34 0.83 -4.43 10.44
C ILE A 34 -0.45 -5.02 9.84
N VAL A 35 -0.31 -6.01 8.95
CA VAL A 35 -1.44 -6.71 8.33
C VAL A 35 -2.26 -7.44 9.38
N PHE A 36 -1.63 -8.15 10.32
CA PHE A 36 -2.33 -8.86 11.38
C PHE A 36 -3.20 -7.91 12.22
N LEU A 37 -2.65 -6.78 12.64
CA LEU A 37 -3.37 -5.79 13.43
C LEU A 37 -4.45 -5.08 12.62
N GLY A 38 -4.19 -4.72 11.36
CA GLY A 38 -5.19 -4.13 10.46
C GLY A 38 -6.35 -5.09 10.18
N GLN A 39 -6.08 -6.38 10.00
CA GLN A 39 -7.13 -7.39 9.84
C GLN A 39 -7.97 -7.57 11.11
N LEU A 40 -7.37 -7.47 12.30
CA LEU A 40 -8.15 -7.49 13.55
C LEU A 40 -9.15 -6.35 13.62
N GLU A 41 -8.75 -5.14 13.23
CA GLU A 41 -9.64 -3.97 13.16
C GLU A 41 -10.73 -4.16 12.09
N TYR A 42 -10.36 -4.64 10.90
CA TYR A 42 -11.33 -4.99 9.86
C TYR A 42 -12.38 -5.98 10.36
N PHE A 43 -11.97 -7.07 11.03
CA PHE A 43 -12.93 -8.05 11.56
C PHE A 43 -13.74 -7.51 12.73
N GLN A 44 -13.24 -6.51 13.48
CA GLN A 44 -14.05 -5.80 14.47
C GLN A 44 -15.15 -4.97 13.79
N LEU A 45 -14.85 -4.28 12.69
CA LEU A 45 -15.85 -3.56 11.88
C LEU A 45 -16.94 -4.49 11.37
N VAL A 46 -16.54 -5.65 10.83
CA VAL A 46 -17.50 -6.66 10.34
C VAL A 46 -18.38 -7.19 11.47
N ARG A 47 -17.80 -7.47 12.64
CA ARG A 47 -18.58 -7.93 13.80
C ARG A 47 -19.51 -6.86 14.37
N ALA A 48 -19.17 -5.58 14.25
CA ALA A 48 -20.06 -4.49 14.64
C ALA A 48 -21.39 -4.51 13.85
N LYS A 49 -21.40 -5.12 12.66
CA LYS A 49 -22.60 -5.36 11.84
C LYS A 49 -23.37 -6.62 12.18
N GLY A 50 -22.93 -7.39 13.18
CA GLY A 50 -23.52 -8.68 13.53
C GLY A 50 -23.13 -9.83 12.59
N ILE A 51 -22.17 -9.61 11.69
CA ILE A 51 -21.63 -10.64 10.79
C ILE A 51 -20.56 -11.44 11.57
N ILE A 52 -20.53 -12.76 11.39
CA ILE A 52 -19.64 -13.70 12.09
C ILE A 52 -18.66 -14.31 11.07
N PRO A 53 -17.65 -13.55 10.62
CA PRO A 53 -16.68 -14.02 9.64
C PRO A 53 -15.75 -15.09 10.25
N ALA A 54 -15.09 -15.84 9.38
CA ALA A 54 -14.06 -16.82 9.70
C ALA A 54 -12.74 -16.13 10.13
N THR A 55 -12.77 -15.32 11.19
CA THR A 55 -11.67 -14.43 11.58
C THR A 55 -10.36 -15.19 11.83
N LYS A 56 -10.41 -16.25 12.65
CA LYS A 56 -9.18 -16.96 13.07
C LYS A 56 -8.51 -17.65 11.89
N THR A 57 -9.28 -18.35 11.06
CA THR A 57 -8.76 -19.04 9.88
C THR A 57 -8.23 -18.04 8.86
N THR A 58 -8.96 -16.97 8.61
CA THR A 58 -8.52 -15.92 7.66
C THR A 58 -7.23 -15.25 8.12
N LEU A 59 -7.08 -14.93 9.41
CA LEU A 59 -5.85 -14.36 9.97
C LEU A 59 -4.66 -15.31 9.76
N ILE A 60 -4.79 -16.58 10.17
CA ILE A 60 -3.71 -17.57 10.04
C ILE A 60 -3.29 -17.72 8.59
N VAL A 61 -4.26 -17.92 7.70
CA VAL A 61 -4.00 -18.16 6.28
C VAL A 61 -3.41 -16.91 5.60
N SER A 62 -3.81 -15.71 6.01
CA SER A 62 -3.21 -14.46 5.54
C SER A 62 -1.74 -14.34 5.95
N GLN A 63 -1.38 -14.74 7.18
CA GLN A 63 0.02 -14.74 7.62
C GLN A 63 0.86 -15.77 6.87
N ILE A 64 0.33 -16.98 6.63
CA ILE A 64 0.99 -17.98 5.79
C ILE A 64 1.21 -17.42 4.38
N LEU A 65 0.19 -16.75 3.82
CA LEU A 65 0.27 -16.12 2.50
C LEU A 65 1.39 -15.07 2.40
N LEU A 66 1.54 -14.20 3.42
CA LEU A 66 2.62 -13.22 3.47
C LEU A 66 4.00 -13.88 3.60
N ILE A 67 4.14 -14.90 4.45
CA ILE A 67 5.39 -15.64 4.60
C ILE A 67 5.75 -16.33 3.28
N THR A 68 4.78 -16.95 2.59
CA THR A 68 5.00 -17.52 1.26
C THR A 68 5.39 -16.45 0.24
N ALA A 69 4.80 -15.26 0.29
CA ALA A 69 5.21 -14.14 -0.58
C ALA A 69 6.67 -13.70 -0.34
N ALA A 70 7.20 -13.91 0.86
CA ALA A 70 8.59 -13.61 1.19
C ALA A 70 9.59 -14.73 0.85
N ILE A 71 9.14 -16.00 0.78
CA ILE A 71 10.02 -17.15 0.51
C ILE A 71 9.93 -17.57 -0.96
N ALA A 72 8.72 -17.67 -1.49
CA ALA A 72 8.43 -18.18 -2.82
C ALA A 72 7.26 -17.40 -3.48
N PRO A 73 7.52 -16.19 -4.02
CA PRO A 73 6.50 -15.30 -4.59
C PRO A 73 5.59 -15.93 -5.64
N HIS A 74 6.12 -16.89 -6.43
CA HIS A 74 5.38 -17.55 -7.51
C HIS A 74 4.23 -18.44 -7.02
N PHE A 75 4.31 -18.94 -5.78
CA PHE A 75 3.26 -19.78 -5.20
C PHE A 75 2.16 -19.00 -4.47
N THR A 76 2.35 -17.70 -4.26
CA THR A 76 1.42 -16.90 -3.46
C THR A 76 0.02 -16.81 -4.09
N ASP A 77 -0.08 -16.78 -5.41
CA ASP A 77 -1.38 -16.73 -6.11
C ASP A 77 -2.13 -18.07 -6.01
N ALA A 78 -1.42 -19.19 -6.13
CA ALA A 78 -1.99 -20.51 -5.88
C ALA A 78 -2.45 -20.66 -4.42
N LEU A 79 -1.66 -20.16 -3.48
CA LEU A 79 -2.02 -20.18 -2.06
C LEU A 79 -3.24 -19.31 -1.76
N PHE A 80 -3.43 -18.18 -2.44
CA PHE A 80 -4.65 -17.37 -2.31
C PHE A 80 -5.91 -18.15 -2.73
N ALA A 81 -5.86 -18.86 -3.85
CA ALA A 81 -6.99 -19.67 -4.31
C ALA A 81 -7.29 -20.84 -3.35
N LEU A 82 -6.25 -21.52 -2.86
CA LEU A 82 -6.39 -22.59 -1.86
C LEU A 82 -6.94 -22.05 -0.53
N ALA A 83 -6.40 -20.91 -0.07
CA ALA A 83 -6.82 -20.20 1.13
C ALA A 83 -8.31 -19.86 1.11
N GLY A 84 -8.79 -19.24 0.01
CA GLY A 84 -10.20 -18.91 -0.16
C GLY A 84 -11.09 -20.17 -0.12
N THR A 85 -10.67 -21.23 -0.80
CA THR A 85 -11.38 -22.52 -0.81
C THR A 85 -11.46 -23.13 0.60
N LEU A 86 -10.36 -23.13 1.35
CA LEU A 86 -10.31 -23.63 2.72
C LEU A 86 -11.19 -22.81 3.68
N ILE A 87 -11.25 -21.49 3.51
CA ILE A 87 -12.13 -20.62 4.31
C ILE A 87 -13.60 -20.97 4.03
N CYS A 88 -13.99 -21.11 2.77
CA CYS A 88 -15.34 -21.52 2.39
C CYS A 88 -15.70 -22.89 2.96
N PHE A 89 -14.79 -23.86 2.84
CA PHE A 89 -14.99 -25.21 3.37
C PHE A 89 -15.12 -25.18 4.89
N TYR A 90 -14.26 -24.43 5.60
CA TYR A 90 -14.33 -24.27 7.05
C TYR A 90 -15.67 -23.69 7.53
N LEU A 91 -16.23 -22.72 6.79
CA LEU A 91 -17.52 -22.12 7.11
C LEU A 91 -18.69 -23.10 6.94
N LEU A 92 -18.56 -24.12 6.07
CA LEU A 92 -19.57 -25.17 5.89
C LEU A 92 -19.75 -26.04 7.15
N PHE A 93 -18.66 -26.26 7.91
CA PHE A 93 -18.68 -27.12 9.11
C PHE A 93 -18.95 -26.33 10.40
N GLN A 94 -19.32 -25.05 10.32
CA GLN A 94 -19.70 -24.30 11.50
C GLN A 94 -21.08 -24.73 12.01
N PRO A 95 -21.30 -24.74 13.34
CA PRO A 95 -22.57 -25.15 13.94
C PRO A 95 -23.74 -24.22 13.58
N LYS A 96 -23.44 -22.99 13.13
CA LYS A 96 -24.42 -22.07 12.56
C LYS A 96 -24.20 -22.00 11.06
N LEU A 97 -25.28 -22.07 10.28
CA LEU A 97 -25.22 -21.88 8.83
C LEU A 97 -24.59 -20.52 8.52
N ALA A 98 -23.45 -20.53 7.84
CA ALA A 98 -22.78 -19.33 7.41
C ALA A 98 -23.64 -18.58 6.38
N SER A 99 -23.83 -17.29 6.60
CA SER A 99 -24.50 -16.43 5.63
C SER A 99 -23.57 -16.07 4.47
N ILE A 100 -24.16 -15.61 3.36
CA ILE A 100 -23.39 -15.05 2.23
C ILE A 100 -22.49 -13.90 2.72
N ALA A 101 -22.94 -13.12 3.70
CA ALA A 101 -22.16 -12.03 4.29
C ALA A 101 -20.93 -12.54 5.06
N ASP A 102 -21.04 -13.66 5.79
CA ASP A 102 -19.92 -14.25 6.52
C ASP A 102 -18.83 -14.74 5.56
N ILE A 103 -19.22 -15.40 4.47
CA ILE A 103 -18.30 -15.85 3.42
C ILE A 103 -17.65 -14.65 2.74
N SER A 104 -18.46 -13.69 2.27
CA SER A 104 -17.99 -12.52 1.51
C SER A 104 -17.02 -11.68 2.34
N THR A 105 -17.32 -11.42 3.61
CA THR A 105 -16.45 -10.63 4.49
C THR A 105 -15.17 -11.38 4.88
N SER A 106 -15.19 -12.71 4.95
CA SER A 106 -14.00 -13.53 5.18
C SER A 106 -13.07 -13.52 3.96
N ILE A 107 -13.63 -13.73 2.75
CA ILE A 107 -12.87 -13.66 1.50
C ILE A 107 -12.34 -12.24 1.28
N LEU A 108 -13.15 -11.21 1.53
CA LEU A 108 -12.70 -9.82 1.46
C LEU A 108 -11.58 -9.56 2.46
N GLY A 109 -11.65 -10.09 3.69
CA GLY A 109 -10.56 -10.00 4.67
C GLY A 109 -9.26 -10.64 4.20
N LEU A 110 -9.34 -11.79 3.51
CA LEU A 110 -8.18 -12.44 2.90
C LEU A 110 -7.63 -11.62 1.73
N PHE A 111 -8.49 -11.16 0.83
CA PHE A 111 -8.12 -10.39 -0.35
C PHE A 111 -7.53 -9.03 0.04
N TYR A 112 -8.32 -8.21 0.74
CA TYR A 112 -7.98 -6.85 1.14
C TYR A 112 -6.86 -6.84 2.19
N GLY A 113 -6.97 -7.66 3.23
CA GLY A 113 -6.01 -7.64 4.34
C GLY A 113 -4.74 -8.45 4.10
N GLY A 114 -4.79 -9.55 3.33
CA GLY A 114 -3.65 -10.45 3.16
C GLY A 114 -3.03 -10.39 1.77
N TYR A 115 -3.85 -10.64 0.74
CA TYR A 115 -3.37 -10.81 -0.63
C TYR A 115 -2.82 -9.53 -1.25
N LEU A 116 -3.55 -8.42 -1.16
CA LEU A 116 -3.10 -7.14 -1.74
C LEU A 116 -1.80 -6.63 -1.06
N PRO A 117 -1.66 -6.61 0.28
CA PRO A 117 -0.40 -6.22 0.90
C PRO A 117 0.78 -7.14 0.58
N SER A 118 0.52 -8.42 0.22
CA SER A 118 1.59 -9.36 -0.15
C SER A 118 2.47 -8.86 -1.30
N TYR A 119 1.92 -8.02 -2.19
CA TYR A 119 2.66 -7.43 -3.30
C TYR A 119 3.81 -6.51 -2.85
N TRP A 120 3.73 -5.88 -1.66
CA TRP A 120 4.86 -5.15 -1.10
C TRP A 120 6.03 -6.09 -0.77
N LEU A 121 5.76 -7.31 -0.30
CA LEU A 121 6.80 -8.33 -0.07
C LEU A 121 7.38 -8.84 -1.39
N ARG A 122 6.51 -9.12 -2.37
CA ARG A 122 6.96 -9.54 -3.70
C ARG A 122 7.81 -8.48 -4.39
N LEU A 123 7.48 -7.20 -4.22
CA LEU A 123 8.27 -6.06 -4.69
C LEU A 123 9.65 -5.97 -4.03
N ARG A 124 9.81 -6.49 -2.80
CA ARG A 124 11.06 -6.43 -2.03
C ARG A 124 11.93 -7.67 -2.21
N VAL A 125 11.32 -8.84 -2.40
CA VAL A 125 12.02 -10.12 -2.51
C VAL A 125 12.20 -10.55 -3.96
N GLY A 126 11.17 -10.43 -4.79
CA GLY A 126 11.16 -10.95 -6.17
C GLY A 126 11.82 -10.03 -7.21
N PHE A 127 12.36 -8.89 -6.79
CA PHE A 127 12.77 -7.78 -7.68
C PHE A 127 14.28 -7.66 -7.90
N ASP A 128 15.10 -8.46 -7.21
CA ASP A 128 16.56 -8.42 -7.36
C ASP A 128 17.04 -8.99 -8.71
N SER A 129 16.22 -9.77 -9.43
CA SER A 129 16.60 -10.42 -10.70
C SER A 129 16.17 -9.66 -11.97
N THR A 130 15.22 -8.73 -11.89
CA THR A 130 14.62 -8.07 -13.07
C THR A 130 15.20 -6.68 -13.36
N ILE A 131 15.59 -5.91 -12.33
CA ILE A 131 16.17 -4.55 -12.50
C ILE A 131 17.63 -4.60 -12.96
N THR A 132 18.39 -5.66 -12.64
CA THR A 132 19.74 -5.84 -13.18
C THR A 132 19.77 -5.81 -14.72
N ASN A 133 18.65 -6.17 -15.37
CA ASN A 133 18.48 -6.07 -16.81
C ASN A 133 17.90 -4.73 -17.30
N ILE A 134 17.43 -3.82 -16.43
CA ILE A 134 16.92 -2.47 -16.81
C ILE A 134 18.07 -1.48 -17.00
N ASN A 135 19.18 -1.68 -16.29
CA ASN A 135 20.31 -0.76 -16.37
C ASN A 135 21.11 -1.03 -17.65
N VAL A 136 21.10 -0.03 -18.55
CA VAL A 136 22.02 0.24 -19.67
C VAL A 136 21.53 -0.21 -21.07
N GLU A 137 20.64 0.60 -21.65
CA GLU A 137 20.88 1.10 -23.02
C GLU A 137 21.05 2.62 -22.95
N ASN A 138 22.20 3.09 -23.44
CA ASN A 138 22.64 4.48 -23.38
C ASN A 138 21.85 5.32 -24.38
N ASN A 139 20.87 6.10 -23.91
CA ASN A 139 20.43 7.27 -24.65
C ASN A 139 21.23 8.48 -24.17
N ASP A 140 22.28 8.81 -24.93
CA ASP A 140 23.11 10.00 -24.77
C ASP A 140 22.27 11.28 -24.89
N LEU A 141 21.76 11.78 -23.76
CA LEU A 141 21.11 13.08 -23.68
C LEU A 141 22.15 14.15 -23.36
N PHE A 142 22.30 15.10 -24.29
CA PHE A 142 23.25 16.21 -24.36
C PHE A 142 23.47 17.01 -23.05
N LEU A 143 22.52 16.95 -22.11
CA LEU A 143 22.56 17.61 -20.80
C LEU A 143 23.46 16.91 -19.75
N GLN A 144 23.83 15.63 -19.96
CA GLN A 144 24.71 14.89 -19.04
C GLN A 144 26.18 15.33 -19.15
N LYS A 145 26.54 16.09 -20.19
CA LYS A 145 27.90 16.56 -20.46
C LYS A 145 28.39 17.67 -19.52
N TYR A 146 27.48 18.33 -18.80
CA TYR A 146 27.81 19.53 -17.99
C TYR A 146 27.63 19.37 -16.47
N LEU A 147 27.11 18.24 -15.98
CA LEU A 147 27.04 17.98 -14.53
C LEU A 147 28.26 17.17 -14.07
N PRO A 148 29.03 17.61 -13.05
CA PRO A 148 30.19 16.87 -12.57
C PRO A 148 29.78 15.50 -12.00
N ASN A 149 30.50 14.48 -12.44
CA ASN A 149 30.32 13.04 -12.19
C ASN A 149 30.50 12.58 -10.72
N LEU A 150 30.29 13.46 -9.74
CA LEU A 150 30.41 13.10 -8.32
C LEU A 150 29.16 12.40 -7.77
N TRP A 151 27.99 12.62 -8.38
CA TRP A 151 26.69 12.08 -7.94
C TRP A 151 26.28 10.78 -8.65
N THR A 152 26.95 10.42 -9.74
CA THR A 152 26.56 9.29 -10.61
C THR A 152 27.04 7.93 -10.12
N LYS A 153 27.79 7.86 -9.01
CA LYS A 153 28.33 6.62 -8.43
C LYS A 153 27.70 6.26 -7.08
N SER A 154 26.37 6.41 -6.96
CA SER A 154 25.61 6.15 -5.73
C SER A 154 24.40 5.26 -6.01
N GLN A 155 24.61 4.00 -6.41
CA GLN A 155 23.61 2.94 -6.16
C GLN A 155 23.91 2.32 -4.78
N PHE A 156 23.80 3.12 -3.70
CA PHE A 156 23.97 2.62 -2.33
C PHE A 156 22.77 1.81 -1.84
N LEU A 157 21.62 1.88 -2.52
CA LEU A 157 20.37 1.22 -2.13
C LEU A 157 19.95 0.20 -3.20
N SER A 158 19.41 -0.95 -2.77
CA SER A 158 18.90 -1.95 -3.71
C SER A 158 17.74 -1.36 -4.53
N PRO A 159 17.65 -1.64 -5.84
CA PRO A 159 16.60 -1.04 -6.67
C PRO A 159 15.17 -1.34 -6.18
N ALA A 160 14.95 -2.53 -5.61
CA ALA A 160 13.71 -2.92 -4.94
C ALA A 160 13.35 -1.99 -3.76
N LEU A 161 14.35 -1.58 -2.97
CA LEU A 161 14.20 -0.60 -1.89
C LEU A 161 13.81 0.76 -2.45
N THR A 162 14.51 1.23 -3.47
CA THR A 162 14.27 2.56 -4.05
C THR A 162 12.86 2.68 -4.63
N VAL A 163 12.36 1.66 -5.33
CA VAL A 163 10.98 1.65 -5.85
C VAL A 163 9.95 1.65 -4.72
N THR A 164 10.20 0.89 -3.65
CA THR A 164 9.30 0.86 -2.49
C THR A 164 9.27 2.23 -1.79
N CYS A 165 10.44 2.84 -1.58
CA CYS A 165 10.56 4.22 -1.05
C CYS A 165 9.81 5.21 -1.94
N LEU A 166 9.98 5.10 -3.26
CA LEU A 166 9.34 5.98 -4.23
C LEU A 166 7.82 5.90 -4.12
N ALA A 167 7.28 4.67 -4.12
CA ALA A 167 5.84 4.48 -4.03
C ALA A 167 5.26 5.03 -2.72
N PHE A 168 5.93 4.80 -1.59
CA PHE A 168 5.50 5.35 -0.29
C PHE A 168 5.60 6.89 -0.28
N SER A 169 6.64 7.45 -0.88
CA SER A 169 6.78 8.91 -1.02
C SER A 169 5.68 9.51 -1.88
N CYS A 170 5.24 8.81 -2.94
CA CYS A 170 4.11 9.24 -3.76
C CYS A 170 2.80 9.23 -2.97
N ILE A 171 2.55 8.20 -2.15
CA ILE A 171 1.38 8.13 -1.24
C ILE A 171 1.43 9.31 -0.25
N TRP A 172 2.57 9.54 0.40
CA TRP A 172 2.73 10.65 1.35
C TRP A 172 2.54 12.01 0.68
N ALA A 173 3.08 12.21 -0.52
CA ALA A 173 2.89 13.43 -1.27
C ALA A 173 1.43 13.65 -1.66
N ALA A 174 0.71 12.57 -2.01
CA ALA A 174 -0.72 12.64 -2.29
C ALA A 174 -1.51 13.07 -1.05
N ASP A 175 -1.25 12.45 0.11
CA ASP A 175 -1.95 12.77 1.35
C ASP A 175 -1.65 14.20 1.84
N ILE A 176 -0.38 14.60 1.81
CA ILE A 176 0.06 15.94 2.21
C ILE A 176 -0.53 16.98 1.26
N GLY A 177 -0.43 16.76 -0.05
CA GLY A 177 -0.98 17.66 -1.06
C GLY A 177 -2.50 17.83 -0.90
N ALA A 178 -3.20 16.72 -0.72
CA ALA A 178 -4.65 16.73 -0.52
C ALA A 178 -5.07 17.41 0.77
N TYR A 179 -4.34 17.19 1.87
CA TYR A 179 -4.62 17.85 3.13
C TYR A 179 -4.35 19.35 3.09
N VAL A 180 -3.19 19.78 2.58
CA VAL A 180 -2.78 21.19 2.56
C VAL A 180 -3.69 22.01 1.65
N MET A 181 -3.91 21.54 0.42
CA MET A 181 -4.76 22.27 -0.54
C MET A 181 -6.23 22.11 -0.22
N GLY A 182 -6.67 20.95 0.27
CA GLY A 182 -8.04 20.75 0.70
C GLY A 182 -8.43 21.63 1.89
N LYS A 183 -7.50 21.85 2.84
CA LYS A 183 -7.75 22.75 3.98
C LYS A 183 -7.72 24.23 3.61
N SER A 184 -6.81 24.63 2.72
CA SER A 184 -6.60 26.04 2.37
C SER A 184 -7.55 26.55 1.28
N PHE A 185 -7.88 25.69 0.31
CA PHE A 185 -8.64 26.08 -0.90
C PHE A 185 -9.85 25.18 -1.18
N GLY A 186 -10.10 24.17 -0.35
CA GLY A 186 -11.18 23.21 -0.57
C GLY A 186 -12.56 23.87 -0.46
N LYS A 187 -13.34 23.77 -1.53
CA LYS A 187 -14.71 24.31 -1.59
C LYS A 187 -15.71 23.22 -1.95
N THR A 188 -15.34 22.33 -2.87
CA THR A 188 -16.22 21.27 -3.39
C THR A 188 -15.95 19.95 -2.69
N ARG A 189 -16.99 19.34 -2.11
CA ARG A 189 -16.87 18.04 -1.43
C ARG A 189 -16.70 16.93 -2.46
N LEU A 190 -15.79 15.99 -2.19
CA LEU A 190 -15.49 14.87 -3.09
C LEU A 190 -16.53 13.74 -3.01
N SER A 191 -16.99 13.41 -1.80
CA SER A 191 -17.97 12.34 -1.59
C SER A 191 -18.82 12.56 -0.34
N ASN A 192 -20.01 11.97 -0.32
CA ASN A 192 -20.86 11.95 0.88
C ASN A 192 -20.30 11.03 1.99
N ILE A 193 -19.47 10.05 1.62
CA ILE A 193 -18.86 9.08 2.53
C ILE A 193 -17.76 9.76 3.40
N SER A 194 -16.98 10.65 2.79
CA SER A 194 -15.93 11.41 3.46
C SER A 194 -16.11 12.92 3.25
N PRO A 195 -16.96 13.58 4.07
CA PRO A 195 -17.35 14.98 3.86
C PRO A 195 -16.22 15.99 4.03
N LYS A 196 -15.06 15.57 4.57
CA LYS A 196 -13.87 16.41 4.75
C LYS A 196 -12.95 16.43 3.52
N LYS A 197 -13.11 15.49 2.60
CA LYS A 197 -12.30 15.44 1.37
C LYS A 197 -12.90 16.37 0.34
N THR A 198 -12.04 17.14 -0.33
CA THR A 198 -12.43 18.09 -1.36
C THR A 198 -11.83 17.73 -2.71
N VAL A 199 -12.49 18.14 -3.80
CA VAL A 199 -12.00 17.88 -5.16
C VAL A 199 -10.69 18.63 -5.40
N GLU A 200 -10.58 19.87 -4.91
CA GLU A 200 -9.36 20.66 -5.03
C GLU A 200 -8.18 20.00 -4.29
N GLY A 201 -8.46 19.40 -3.12
CA GLY A 201 -7.49 18.59 -2.40
C GLY A 201 -7.09 17.34 -3.20
N ALA A 202 -8.05 16.59 -3.73
CA ALA A 202 -7.77 15.40 -4.53
C ALA A 202 -6.88 15.69 -5.75
N ILE A 203 -7.15 16.78 -6.47
CA ILE A 203 -6.34 17.22 -7.62
C ILE A 203 -4.92 17.59 -7.18
N ALA A 204 -4.79 18.34 -6.07
CA ALA A 204 -3.47 18.69 -5.55
C ALA A 204 -2.66 17.47 -5.08
N GLY A 205 -3.31 16.50 -4.43
CA GLY A 205 -2.68 15.24 -4.05
C GLY A 205 -2.20 14.47 -5.27
N LEU A 206 -3.01 14.39 -6.33
CA LEU A 206 -2.64 13.77 -7.60
C LEU A 206 -1.39 14.43 -8.21
N ILE A 207 -1.37 15.76 -8.27
CA ILE A 207 -0.22 16.53 -8.78
C ILE A 207 1.03 16.27 -7.91
N GLY A 208 0.89 16.23 -6.58
CA GLY A 208 2.00 15.91 -5.67
C GLY A 208 2.59 14.52 -5.93
N SER A 209 1.73 13.52 -6.14
CA SER A 209 2.14 12.16 -6.51
C SER A 209 2.88 12.12 -7.85
N ILE A 210 2.38 12.85 -8.87
CA ILE A 210 3.03 12.97 -10.19
C ILE A 210 4.43 13.56 -10.05
N ILE A 211 4.59 14.68 -9.34
CA ILE A 211 5.89 15.32 -9.17
C ILE A 211 6.91 14.38 -8.52
N VAL A 212 6.51 13.65 -7.48
CA VAL A 212 7.41 12.70 -6.80
C VAL A 212 7.75 11.51 -7.70
N ALA A 213 6.77 10.97 -8.43
CA ALA A 213 6.98 9.87 -9.36
C ALA A 213 7.92 10.26 -10.52
N GLU A 214 7.79 11.47 -11.06
CA GLU A 214 8.69 12.05 -12.06
C GLU A 214 10.14 12.12 -11.58
N ILE A 215 10.36 12.70 -10.40
CA ILE A 215 11.68 12.78 -9.78
C ILE A 215 12.26 11.38 -9.57
N GLY A 216 11.42 10.43 -9.14
CA GLY A 216 11.81 9.03 -8.96
C GLY A 216 12.19 8.32 -10.26
N ALA A 217 11.38 8.47 -11.32
CA ALA A 217 11.64 7.87 -12.63
C ALA A 217 12.91 8.43 -13.26
N TRP A 218 13.16 9.74 -13.12
CA TRP A 218 14.41 10.38 -13.52
C TRP A 218 15.61 9.84 -12.73
N TYR A 219 15.50 9.73 -11.40
CA TYR A 219 16.56 9.20 -10.54
C TYR A 219 16.89 7.73 -10.85
N LEU A 220 15.87 6.91 -11.09
CA LEU A 220 15.99 5.49 -11.45
C LEU A 220 16.37 5.26 -12.92
N LYS A 221 16.47 6.32 -13.73
CA LYS A 221 16.79 6.27 -15.17
C LYS A 221 15.85 5.33 -15.95
N TRP A 222 14.56 5.41 -15.67
CA TRP A 222 13.56 4.61 -16.39
C TRP A 222 13.43 5.05 -17.86
N PRO A 223 13.08 4.12 -18.78
CA PRO A 223 12.78 4.48 -20.16
C PRO A 223 11.60 5.45 -20.21
N TYR A 224 11.67 6.43 -21.12
CA TYR A 224 10.68 7.49 -21.24
C TYR A 224 10.30 8.09 -19.87
N CYS A 225 11.29 8.53 -19.09
CA CYS A 225 11.12 8.87 -17.67
C CYS A 225 9.94 9.83 -17.38
N TYR A 226 9.68 10.81 -18.26
CA TYR A 226 8.54 11.73 -18.16
C TYR A 226 7.18 11.09 -18.43
N LEU A 227 7.13 10.01 -19.20
CA LEU A 227 5.89 9.29 -19.44
C LEU A 227 5.67 8.25 -18.33
N THR A 228 6.72 7.50 -17.98
CA THR A 228 6.64 6.47 -16.94
C THR A 228 6.42 7.05 -15.55
N GLY A 229 7.07 8.17 -15.22
CA GLY A 229 6.84 8.94 -13.99
C GLY A 229 5.38 9.42 -13.90
N MET A 230 4.89 10.09 -14.95
CA MET A 230 3.52 10.62 -14.99
C MET A 230 2.48 9.51 -14.84
N ILE A 231 2.61 8.41 -15.56
CA ILE A 231 1.67 7.28 -15.47
C ILE A 231 1.70 6.68 -14.05
N LEU A 232 2.88 6.45 -13.47
CA LEU A 232 3.00 5.92 -12.12
C LEU A 232 2.38 6.87 -11.09
N GLY A 233 2.67 8.16 -11.19
CA GLY A 233 2.16 9.17 -10.26
C GLY A 233 0.63 9.31 -10.33
N ILE A 234 0.05 9.27 -11.53
CA ILE A 234 -1.41 9.23 -11.72
C ILE A 234 -1.99 7.98 -11.09
N LEU A 235 -1.40 6.81 -11.38
CA LEU A 235 -1.84 5.52 -10.87
C LEU A 235 -1.87 5.50 -9.34
N ILE A 236 -0.76 5.87 -8.70
CA ILE A 236 -0.65 5.91 -7.23
C ILE A 236 -1.61 6.95 -6.65
N GLY A 237 -1.67 8.15 -7.22
CA GLY A 237 -2.48 9.24 -6.67
C GLY A 237 -4.00 8.96 -6.71
N ILE A 238 -4.49 8.29 -7.75
CA ILE A 238 -5.89 7.85 -7.83
C ILE A 238 -6.13 6.71 -6.84
N VAL A 239 -5.24 5.73 -6.79
CA VAL A 239 -5.48 4.48 -6.05
C VAL A 239 -5.32 4.68 -4.54
N SER A 240 -4.40 5.52 -4.09
CA SER A 240 -4.29 5.91 -2.68
C SER A 240 -5.60 6.56 -2.20
N LEU A 241 -6.14 7.50 -3.00
CA LEU A 241 -7.42 8.15 -2.72
C LEU A 241 -8.58 7.15 -2.65
N LEU A 242 -8.63 6.18 -3.58
CA LEU A 242 -9.63 5.11 -3.58
C LEU A 242 -9.51 4.19 -2.36
N GLY A 243 -8.29 3.89 -1.89
CA GLY A 243 -8.06 3.10 -0.69
C GLY A 243 -8.67 3.74 0.55
N ASP A 244 -8.35 5.02 0.81
CA ASP A 244 -8.92 5.75 1.95
C ASP A 244 -10.45 5.93 1.82
N LEU A 245 -10.98 6.16 0.61
CA LEU A 245 -12.44 6.17 0.40
C LEU A 245 -13.10 4.81 0.68
N THR A 246 -12.46 3.71 0.30
CA THR A 246 -12.94 2.34 0.55
C THR A 246 -12.99 2.05 2.04
N GLU A 247 -11.95 2.42 2.77
CA GLU A 247 -11.89 2.22 4.22
C GLU A 247 -12.89 3.13 4.95
N SER A 248 -12.99 4.40 4.53
CA SER A 248 -14.04 5.32 4.98
C SER A 248 -15.44 4.75 4.75
N MET A 249 -15.70 4.10 3.61
CA MET A 249 -16.98 3.43 3.33
C MET A 249 -17.26 2.31 4.33
N MET A 250 -16.28 1.44 4.60
CA MET A 250 -16.42 0.33 5.56
C MET A 250 -16.72 0.84 6.97
N LYS A 251 -16.06 1.93 7.41
CA LYS A 251 -16.30 2.53 8.73
C LYS A 251 -17.71 3.08 8.86
N ARG A 252 -18.18 3.81 7.84
CA ARG A 252 -19.55 4.36 7.81
C ARG A 252 -20.61 3.27 7.79
N ASP A 253 -20.38 2.21 7.01
CA ASP A 253 -21.30 1.07 6.99
C ASP A 253 -21.36 0.36 8.34
N ALA A 254 -20.24 0.22 9.03
CA ALA A 254 -20.15 -0.35 10.39
C ALA A 254 -20.66 0.58 11.51
N GLY A 255 -21.10 1.81 11.19
CA GLY A 255 -21.60 2.78 12.17
C GLY A 255 -20.52 3.37 13.08
N VAL A 256 -19.23 3.18 12.77
CA VAL A 256 -18.10 3.72 13.55
C VAL A 256 -17.34 4.77 12.74
N LYS A 257 -16.52 5.57 13.44
CA LYS A 257 -15.71 6.62 12.80
C LYS A 257 -14.27 6.20 12.56
N ASP A 258 -13.69 5.49 13.52
CA ASP A 258 -12.29 5.04 13.51
C ASP A 258 -12.29 3.49 13.50
N SER A 259 -11.36 2.86 12.78
CA SER A 259 -11.31 1.38 12.62
C SER A 259 -10.96 0.66 13.93
N GLY A 260 -10.24 1.33 14.81
CA GLY A 260 -9.79 0.80 16.09
C GLY A 260 -9.30 1.90 17.04
N LYS A 261 -8.92 1.49 18.26
CA LYS A 261 -8.31 2.36 19.28
C LYS A 261 -6.88 1.93 19.62
N LEU A 262 -6.27 1.11 18.77
CA LEU A 262 -5.02 0.41 19.09
C LEU A 262 -3.85 1.38 19.27
N ILE A 263 -3.84 2.53 18.57
CA ILE A 263 -2.86 3.60 18.76
C ILE A 263 -3.53 4.77 19.50
N PRO A 264 -3.18 5.03 20.78
CA PRO A 264 -3.77 6.11 21.57
C PRO A 264 -3.64 7.47 20.87
N GLY A 265 -4.78 8.05 20.47
CA GLY A 265 -4.85 9.38 19.82
C GLY A 265 -4.49 9.43 18.33
N HIS A 266 -4.30 8.27 17.67
CA HIS A 266 -3.93 8.17 16.24
C HIS A 266 -4.88 7.36 15.36
N GLY A 267 -5.91 6.72 15.94
CA GLY A 267 -6.84 5.85 15.22
C GLY A 267 -6.37 4.41 15.21
N GLY A 268 -6.90 3.62 14.27
CA GLY A 268 -6.47 2.26 14.03
C GLY A 268 -5.29 2.15 13.07
N ILE A 269 -4.72 0.96 12.97
CA ILE A 269 -3.68 0.63 11.97
C ILE A 269 -4.28 0.55 10.56
N LEU A 270 -5.53 0.12 10.44
CA LEU A 270 -6.25 0.09 9.17
C LEU A 270 -6.40 1.51 8.59
N ASP A 271 -6.74 2.48 9.45
CA ASP A 271 -6.85 3.92 9.10
C ASP A 271 -5.54 4.51 8.55
N ARG A 272 -4.40 3.84 8.77
CA ARG A 272 -3.06 4.31 8.36
C ARG A 272 -2.51 3.55 7.17
N THR A 273 -3.11 2.44 6.82
CA THR A 273 -2.60 1.51 5.80
C THR A 273 -3.55 1.35 4.62
N ASP A 274 -4.77 1.88 4.71
CA ASP A 274 -5.81 1.90 3.67
C ASP A 274 -5.31 2.22 2.25
N SER A 275 -4.51 3.26 2.11
CA SER A 275 -3.98 3.77 0.85
C SER A 275 -2.88 2.87 0.28
N TYR A 276 -2.21 2.08 1.13
CA TYR A 276 -1.11 1.19 0.74
C TYR A 276 -1.62 -0.15 0.23
N VAL A 277 -2.83 -0.56 0.65
CA VAL A 277 -3.40 -1.86 0.31
C VAL A 277 -3.59 -1.99 -1.20
N PHE A 278 -4.35 -1.08 -1.83
CA PHE A 278 -4.59 -1.13 -3.27
C PHE A 278 -3.39 -0.69 -4.11
N THR A 279 -2.52 0.17 -3.56
CA THR A 279 -1.35 0.68 -4.28
C THR A 279 -0.31 -0.43 -4.53
N ALA A 280 -0.17 -1.38 -3.60
CA ALA A 280 0.84 -2.45 -3.67
C ALA A 280 0.87 -3.25 -4.98
N PRO A 281 -0.24 -3.90 -5.43
CA PRO A 281 -0.24 -4.67 -6.66
C PRO A 281 0.00 -3.82 -7.90
N LEU A 282 -0.52 -2.59 -7.93
CA LEU A 282 -0.41 -1.73 -9.09
C LEU A 282 1.02 -1.25 -9.31
N VAL A 283 1.71 -0.89 -8.23
CA VAL A 283 3.15 -0.58 -8.30
C VAL A 283 3.94 -1.82 -8.72
N TYR A 284 3.62 -2.99 -8.14
CA TYR A 284 4.28 -4.23 -8.52
C TYR A 284 4.15 -4.54 -10.01
N TYR A 285 2.94 -4.51 -10.57
CA TYR A 285 2.71 -4.78 -12.00
C TYR A 285 3.21 -3.65 -12.89
N PHE A 286 3.17 -2.39 -12.44
CA PHE A 286 3.76 -1.30 -13.18
C PHE A 286 5.25 -1.55 -13.44
N VAL A 287 6.00 -1.96 -12.41
CA VAL A 287 7.45 -2.14 -12.55
C VAL A 287 7.82 -3.53 -13.11
N THR A 288 7.04 -4.59 -12.84
CA THR A 288 7.34 -5.95 -13.35
C THR A 288 6.80 -6.24 -14.75
N LEU A 289 5.69 -5.62 -15.14
CA LEU A 289 4.99 -5.92 -16.39
C LEU A 289 5.01 -4.73 -17.33
N PHE A 290 4.61 -3.54 -16.87
CA PHE A 290 4.51 -2.37 -17.77
C PHE A 290 5.89 -1.80 -18.15
N LEU A 291 6.78 -1.59 -17.17
CA LEU A 291 8.09 -0.99 -17.43
C LEU A 291 8.97 -1.82 -18.38
N PRO A 292 9.02 -3.16 -18.30
CA PRO A 292 9.78 -3.97 -19.26
C PRO A 292 9.20 -3.99 -20.68
N LEU A 293 7.91 -3.69 -20.86
CA LEU A 293 7.29 -3.60 -22.19
C LEU A 293 7.70 -2.34 -22.96
N LEU A 294 8.26 -1.34 -22.27
CA LEU A 294 8.71 -0.07 -22.87
C LEU A 294 10.19 -0.09 -23.26
N ARG A 295 10.86 -1.24 -23.14
CA ARG A 295 12.21 -1.46 -23.66
C ARG A 295 12.18 -1.77 -25.15
#